data_AF-A0A967GEA4-F1
#
_entry.id   AF-A0A967GEA4-F1
#
_cell.length_a   1.000
_cell.length_b   1.000
_cell.length_c   1.000
_cell.angle_alpha   90.00
_cell.angle_beta   90.00
_cell.angle_gamma   90.00
#
_symmetry.space_group_name_H-M   'P 1'
#
loop_
_entity.id
_entity.type
_entity.pdbx_description
1 polymer ?
#
loop_
_entity_poly.entity_id
_entity_poly.type
_entity_poly.pdbx_seq_one_letter_code
_entity_poly.pdbx_strand_id
1 'polypeptide(L)' 'MQQTSLQRLEGKVTLVTGAGAGIGEQICYRFAAEGGALVAMDRDPEALARVAATVTGQGGRIA' A
#
# COMPACT_ATOMS: atom_id res chain seq x y z
N MET A 1 25.42 -10.49 -10.73
CA MET A 1 24.33 -9.50 -10.58
C MET A 1 23.36 -10.09 -9.57
N GLN A 2 23.19 -9.46 -8.40
CA GLN A 2 22.28 -10.00 -7.38
C GLN A 2 20.83 -9.77 -7.83
N GLN A 3 20.03 -10.84 -7.78
CA GLN A 3 18.61 -10.80 -8.12
C GLN A 3 17.87 -9.96 -7.07
N THR A 4 17.45 -8.74 -7.42
CA THR A 4 16.54 -7.97 -6.57
C THR A 4 15.17 -8.66 -6.64
N SER A 5 14.72 -9.31 -5.57
CA SER A 5 13.41 -9.96 -5.57
C SER A 5 12.31 -8.92 -5.81
N LEU A 6 11.36 -9.25 -6.70
CA LEU A 6 10.25 -8.37 -7.10
C LEU A 6 9.18 -8.19 -5.99
N GLN A 7 9.32 -8.90 -4.86
CA GLN A 7 8.30 -9.01 -3.82
C GLN A 7 8.93 -8.90 -2.43
N ARG A 8 9.60 -7.78 -2.14
CA ARG A 8 10.32 -7.61 -0.85
C ARG A 8 9.39 -7.58 0.36
N LEU A 9 8.09 -7.33 0.14
CA LEU A 9 7.08 -7.18 1.17
C LEU A 9 6.11 -8.36 1.25
N GLU A 10 6.34 -9.42 0.49
CA GLU A 10 5.53 -10.62 0.57
C GLU A 10 5.51 -11.19 2.00
N GLY A 11 4.30 -11.46 2.50
CA GLY A 11 4.09 -11.93 3.86
C GLY A 11 4.37 -10.90 4.97
N LYS A 12 4.65 -9.63 4.62
CA LYS A 12 4.85 -8.54 5.60
C LYS A 12 3.60 -7.70 5.77
N VAL A 13 3.47 -7.09 6.95
CA VAL A 13 2.51 -6.03 7.25
C VAL A 13 3.27 -4.71 7.27
N THR A 14 2.72 -3.68 6.63
CA THR A 14 3.31 -2.34 6.49
C THR A 14 2.32 -1.30 6.93
N LEU A 15 2.79 -0.30 7.69
CA LEU A 15 2.00 0.86 8.13
C LEU A 15 2.45 2.09 7.34
N VAL A 16 1.51 2.76 6.69
CA VAL A 16 1.77 4.00 5.96
C VAL A 16 0.95 5.12 6.59
N THR A 17 1.62 6.19 7.01
CA THR A 17 0.98 7.42 7.51
C THR A 17 0.94 8.47 6.39
N GLY A 18 -0.05 9.35 6.41
CA GLY A 18 -0.30 10.26 5.28
C GLY A 18 -0.68 9.51 4.00
N ALA A 19 -1.35 8.36 4.15
CA ALA A 19 -1.62 7.44 3.06
C ALA A 19 -2.65 7.96 2.05
N GLY A 20 -3.41 9.01 2.38
CA GLY A 20 -4.53 9.48 1.56
C GLY A 20 -4.14 10.30 0.34
N ALA A 21 -2.88 10.74 0.21
CA ALA A 21 -2.45 11.57 -0.91
C ALA A 21 -0.94 11.51 -1.16
N GLY A 22 -0.53 11.99 -2.34
CA GLY A 22 0.86 12.27 -2.68
C GLY A 22 1.77 11.05 -2.53
N ILE A 23 2.86 11.19 -1.76
CA ILE A 23 3.86 10.12 -1.62
C ILE A 23 3.29 8.94 -0.83
N GLY A 24 2.53 9.17 0.25
CA GLY A 24 1.99 8.08 1.07
C GLY A 24 1.03 7.19 0.28
N GLU A 25 0.19 7.79 -0.55
CA GLU A 25 -0.67 7.07 -1.49
C GLU A 25 0.14 6.19 -2.46
N GLN A 26 1.16 6.77 -3.12
CA GLN A 26 1.99 6.02 -4.06
C GLN A 26 2.77 4.90 -3.38
N ILE A 27 3.22 5.10 -2.14
CA ILE A 27 3.83 4.04 -1.33
C ILE A 27 2.85 2.89 -1.13
N CYS A 28 1.57 3.15 -0.82
CA CYS A 28 0.57 2.09 -0.67
C CYS A 28 0.45 1.25 -1.93
N TYR A 29 0.38 1.89 -3.11
CA TYR A 29 0.30 1.17 -4.39
C TYR A 29 1.54 0.33 -4.67
N ARG A 30 2.74 0.90 -4.43
CA ARG A 30 4.00 0.17 -4.63
C ARG A 30 4.11 -1.01 -3.67
N PHE A 31 3.75 -0.84 -2.40
CA PHE A 31 3.85 -1.88 -1.40
C PHE A 31 2.83 -3.00 -1.60
N ALA A 32 1.62 -2.66 -2.06
CA ALA A 32 0.62 -3.64 -2.46
C ALA A 32 1.12 -4.51 -3.61
N ALA A 33 1.73 -3.90 -4.64
CA ALA A 33 2.30 -4.61 -5.78
C ALA A 33 3.45 -5.57 -5.40
N GLU A 34 4.14 -5.32 -4.29
CA GLU A 34 5.19 -6.19 -3.75
C GLU A 34 4.66 -7.30 -2.81
N GLY A 35 3.32 -7.42 -2.65
CA GLY A 35 2.67 -8.46 -1.83
C GLY A 35 2.45 -8.09 -0.36
N GLY A 36 2.73 -6.83 0.02
CA GLY A 36 2.53 -6.32 1.37
C GLY A 36 1.05 -6.27 1.78
N ALA A 37 0.77 -6.60 3.04
CA ALA A 37 -0.47 -6.19 3.68
C ALA A 37 -0.29 -4.78 4.25
N LEU A 38 -1.20 -3.88 3.90
CA LEU A 38 -1.12 -2.47 4.26
C LEU A 38 -2.08 -2.13 5.40
N VAL A 39 -1.61 -1.27 6.29
CA VAL A 39 -2.44 -0.47 7.19
C VAL A 39 -2.26 0.97 6.75
N ALA A 40 -3.33 1.61 6.29
CA ALA A 40 -3.29 2.97 5.78
C ALA A 40 -3.86 3.95 6.81
N MET A 41 -3.07 4.97 7.16
CA MET A 41 -3.47 6.00 8.11
C MET A 41 -3.41 7.38 7.47
N ASP A 42 -4.51 8.10 7.59
CA ASP A 42 -4.66 9.49 7.22
C ASP A 42 -5.77 10.11 8.08
N ARG A 43 -5.83 11.44 8.15
CA ARG A 43 -6.93 12.15 8.82
C ARG A 43 -8.20 12.15 7.96
N ASP A 44 -8.05 12.01 6.64
CA ASP A 44 -9.16 12.06 5.69
C ASP A 44 -9.65 10.63 5.38
N PRO A 45 -10.83 10.23 5.91
CA PRO A 45 -11.36 8.88 5.69
C PRO A 45 -11.81 8.64 4.25
N GLU A 46 -12.22 9.68 3.50
CA GLU A 46 -12.62 9.53 2.10
C GLU A 46 -11.39 9.29 1.23
N ALA A 47 -10.28 9.96 1.54
CA ALA A 47 -9.01 9.69 0.90
C ALA A 47 -8.54 8.25 1.12
N LEU A 48 -8.61 7.75 2.36
CA LEU A 48 -8.31 6.35 2.66
C LEU A 48 -9.22 5.39 1.90
N ALA A 49 -10.53 5.66 1.81
CA ALA A 49 -11.46 4.81 1.07
C ALA A 49 -11.11 4.70 -0.42
N ARG A 50 -10.67 5.81 -1.06
CA ARG A 50 -10.21 5.80 -2.46
C ARG A 50 -8.93 4.98 -2.65
N VAL A 51 -7.96 5.15 -1.74
CA VAL A 51 -6.71 4.38 -1.79
C VAL A 51 -6.99 2.90 -1.56
N ALA A 52 -7.83 2.56 -0.60
CA ALA A 52 -8.24 1.19 -0.32
C ALA A 52 -8.96 0.54 -1.51
N ALA A 53 -9.91 1.24 -2.14
CA ALA A 53 -10.59 0.77 -3.34
C ALA A 53 -9.60 0.52 -4.50
N THR A 54 -8.61 1.39 -4.67
CA THR A 54 -7.59 1.25 -5.71
C THR A 54 -6.68 0.06 -5.44
N VAL A 55 -6.16 -0.07 -4.21
CA VAL A 55 -5.29 -1.18 -3.81
C VAL A 55 -6.02 -2.52 -3.92
N THR A 56 -7.25 -2.61 -3.42
CA THR A 56 -8.07 -3.83 -3.51
C THR A 56 -8.43 -4.19 -4.95
N GLY A 57 -8.75 -3.18 -5.79
CA GLY A 57 -8.97 -3.37 -7.23
C GLY A 57 -7.75 -3.89 -7.99
N GLN A 58 -6.53 -3.64 -7.48
CA GLN A 58 -5.27 -4.19 -7.99
C GLN A 58 -4.90 -5.55 -7.36
N GLY A 59 -5.77 -6.12 -6.52
CA GLY A 59 -5.53 -7.41 -5.84
C GLY A 59 -4.67 -7.30 -4.58
N GLY A 60 -4.38 -6.09 -4.11
CA GLY A 60 -3.64 -5.85 -2.88
C GLY A 60 -4.49 -6.01 -1.61
N ARG A 61 -3.83 -6.17 -0.47
CA ARG A 61 -4.46 -6.27 0.86
C ARG A 61 -4.22 -4.99 1.64
N ILE A 62 -5.29 -4.36 2.12
CA ILE A 62 -5.24 -3.09 2.85
C ILE A 62 -6.37 -3.03 3.87
N ALA A 63 -6.08 -2.42 5.02
CA ALA A 63 -7.02 -2.12 6.08
C ALA A 63 -6.92 -0.63 6.46
#